data_AF-A0A087UR93-F1
#
_entry.id   AF-A0A087UR93-F1
#
_cell.length_a   1.000
_cell.length_b   1.000
_cell.length_c   1.000
_cell.angle_alpha   90.00
_cell.angle_beta   90.00
_cell.angle_gamma   90.00
#
_symmetry.space_group_name_H-M   'P 1'
#
loop_
_entity.id
_entity.type
_entity.pdbx_description
1 polymer ?
#
loop_
_entity_poly.entity_id
_entity_poly.type
_entity_poly.pdbx_seq_one_letter_code
_entity_poly.pdbx_strand_id
1 'polypeptide(L)'
;MPDNRCVTCGSQDSLWICLICGHIGCGRYVDGHAYHHYLDTQHTYAMQLGNNRVWDYAGDNYVHRLVQNKADGKPVELEPRWIENEEKMDSMQLEYTYLLTSQLEAQRHYFEDRITRFETEALKQLEEMKEKTKHAVDERKQLEEKLNRVTKEKQAQEKKISQLSAKLNKLTSELKDEKEMNKCLRQNQGLWQQKLSISEKALKEIRDAKDKEILELQEQVRDLMFYFDAKDKLQDVPNVSSQEIQEGQIVIGEASGTSTEATKTLVNSSNYRTSKQKYMPRADFILKQQIPTF
;
A
#
# COMPACT_ATOMS: atom_id res chain seq x y z
N MET A 1 38.69 -53.63 -11.55
CA MET A 1 38.90 -55.02 -11.99
C MET A 1 37.98 -55.88 -11.13
N PRO A 2 37.03 -56.65 -11.68
CA PRO A 2 36.21 -57.52 -10.87
C PRO A 2 37.14 -58.54 -10.20
N ASP A 3 37.13 -58.55 -8.88
CA ASP A 3 38.01 -59.40 -8.11
C ASP A 3 37.72 -60.87 -8.39
N ASN A 4 38.75 -61.65 -8.68
CA ASN A 4 38.64 -63.10 -8.78
C ASN A 4 38.33 -63.64 -7.37
N ARG A 5 37.06 -63.94 -7.11
CA ARG A 5 36.57 -64.48 -5.83
C ARG A 5 35.55 -65.58 -6.10
N CYS A 6 35.43 -66.54 -5.19
CA CYS A 6 34.35 -67.51 -5.22
C CYS A 6 33.00 -66.81 -5.04
N VAL A 7 32.02 -67.13 -5.88
CA VAL A 7 30.68 -66.51 -5.86
C VAL A 7 29.93 -66.82 -4.55
N THR A 8 30.19 -67.98 -3.95
CA THR A 8 29.44 -68.45 -2.76
C THR A 8 30.08 -67.98 -1.45
N CYS A 9 31.38 -68.21 -1.25
CA CYS A 9 32.06 -67.86 0.02
C CYS A 9 33.00 -66.65 -0.05
N GLY A 10 33.23 -66.07 -1.22
CA GLY A 10 34.10 -64.91 -1.37
C GLY A 10 35.61 -65.20 -1.23
N SER A 11 36.02 -66.45 -1.00
CA SER A 11 37.43 -66.85 -0.97
C SER A 11 38.16 -66.46 -2.26
N GLN A 12 39.43 -66.08 -2.17
CA GLN A 12 40.29 -65.76 -3.32
C GLN A 12 41.28 -66.89 -3.65
N ASP A 13 41.29 -67.94 -2.84
CA ASP A 13 42.28 -69.02 -2.93
C ASP A 13 41.76 -70.20 -3.74
N SER A 14 42.65 -70.76 -4.57
CA SER A 14 42.38 -71.96 -5.38
C SER A 14 41.05 -71.87 -6.15
N LEU A 15 40.91 -70.85 -6.99
CA LEU A 15 39.68 -70.59 -7.74
C LEU A 15 39.59 -71.39 -9.04
N TRP A 16 38.38 -71.85 -9.33
CA TRP A 16 38.04 -72.62 -10.52
C TRP A 16 36.86 -71.99 -11.22
N ILE A 17 36.97 -71.79 -12.53
CA ILE A 17 35.90 -71.29 -13.37
C ILE A 17 35.29 -72.44 -14.18
N CYS A 18 33.98 -72.60 -14.11
CA CYS A 18 33.25 -73.54 -14.94
C CYS A 18 33.31 -73.10 -16.41
N LEU A 19 33.74 -73.99 -17.30
CA LEU A 19 33.88 -73.68 -18.73
C LEU A 19 32.54 -73.65 -19.49
N ILE A 20 31.46 -74.10 -18.86
CA ILE A 20 30.14 -74.18 -19.49
C ILE A 20 29.32 -72.92 -19.18
N CYS A 21 29.30 -72.47 -17.92
CA CYS A 21 28.46 -71.36 -17.49
C CYS A 21 29.22 -70.18 -16.86
N GLY A 22 30.55 -70.25 -16.74
CA GLY A 22 31.37 -69.17 -16.19
C GLY A 22 31.26 -68.97 -14.67
N HIS A 23 30.64 -69.89 -13.93
CA HIS A 23 30.58 -69.82 -12.47
C HIS A 23 31.97 -69.99 -11.84
N ILE A 24 32.32 -69.14 -10.86
CA ILE A 24 33.61 -69.19 -10.16
C ILE A 24 33.42 -69.79 -8.76
N GLY A 25 33.97 -70.97 -8.55
CA GLY A 25 33.95 -71.70 -7.28
C GLY A 25 35.34 -71.86 -6.66
N CYS A 26 35.41 -72.01 -5.34
CA CYS A 26 36.64 -72.40 -4.66
C CYS A 26 36.88 -73.91 -4.80
N GLY A 27 38.16 -74.30 -4.77
CA GLY A 27 38.59 -75.69 -4.94
C GLY A 27 38.30 -76.57 -3.73
N ARG A 28 38.52 -77.88 -3.89
CA ARG A 28 38.25 -78.93 -2.88
C ARG A 28 38.98 -78.74 -1.54
N TYR A 29 40.10 -78.04 -1.53
CA TYR A 29 40.89 -77.79 -0.32
C TYR A 29 40.45 -76.54 0.45
N VAL A 30 39.44 -75.83 -0.07
CA VAL A 30 38.75 -74.74 0.62
C VAL A 30 37.39 -75.30 1.05
N ASP A 31 36.29 -74.85 0.43
CA ASP A 31 34.93 -75.35 0.70
C ASP A 31 34.37 -76.20 -0.45
N GLY A 32 35.11 -76.33 -1.56
CA GLY A 32 34.68 -77.17 -2.69
C GLY A 32 33.46 -76.66 -3.46
N HIS A 33 33.20 -75.35 -3.50
CA HIS A 33 32.05 -74.79 -4.23
C HIS A 33 32.07 -75.07 -5.73
N ALA A 34 33.24 -75.25 -6.34
CA ALA A 34 33.33 -75.68 -7.73
C ALA A 34 32.79 -77.11 -7.95
N TYR A 35 32.95 -77.99 -6.95
CA TYR A 35 32.41 -79.35 -6.97
C TYR A 35 30.92 -79.37 -6.66
N HIS A 36 30.45 -78.56 -5.71
CA HIS A 36 29.01 -78.41 -5.45
C HIS A 36 28.27 -77.89 -6.69
N HIS A 37 28.85 -76.91 -7.38
CA HIS A 37 28.32 -76.42 -8.66
C HIS A 37 28.19 -77.54 -9.71
N TYR A 38 29.17 -78.45 -9.78
CA TYR A 38 29.06 -79.63 -10.63
C TYR A 38 27.88 -80.54 -10.21
N LEU A 39 27.69 -80.81 -8.92
CA LEU A 39 26.58 -81.64 -8.44
C LEU A 39 25.20 -81.02 -8.77
N ASP A 40 25.07 -79.70 -8.65
CA ASP A 40 23.80 -79.00 -8.87
C ASP A 40 23.45 -78.84 -10.36
N THR A 41 24.47 -78.61 -11.20
CA THR A 41 24.27 -78.20 -12.60
C THR A 41 24.71 -79.23 -13.63
N GLN A 42 25.39 -80.29 -13.20
CA GLN A 42 26.04 -81.29 -14.05
C GLN A 42 27.03 -80.70 -15.07
N HIS A 43 27.62 -79.55 -14.75
CA HIS A 43 28.70 -78.98 -15.55
C HIS A 43 30.03 -79.67 -15.26
N THR A 44 30.46 -80.55 -16.17
CA THR A 44 31.57 -81.48 -15.96
C THR A 44 32.96 -80.85 -16.00
N TYR A 45 33.13 -79.67 -16.62
CA TYR A 45 34.45 -79.08 -16.86
C TYR A 45 34.67 -77.77 -16.10
N ALA A 46 35.80 -77.70 -15.37
CA ALA A 46 36.26 -76.47 -14.73
C ALA A 46 37.77 -76.24 -14.93
N MET A 47 38.17 -74.98 -15.07
CA MET A 47 39.55 -74.56 -15.26
C MET A 47 40.07 -73.82 -14.04
N GLN A 48 41.27 -74.17 -13.58
CA GLN A 48 41.93 -73.46 -12.48
C GLN A 48 42.46 -72.10 -12.97
N LEU A 49 42.09 -71.04 -12.26
CA LEU A 49 42.61 -69.70 -12.52
C LEU A 49 44.09 -69.64 -12.08
N GLY A 50 44.98 -69.32 -13.02
CA GLY A 50 46.41 -69.11 -12.78
C GLY A 50 47.36 -70.11 -13.45
N ASN A 51 46.92 -71.35 -13.72
CA ASN A 51 47.78 -72.36 -14.38
C ASN A 51 47.13 -73.04 -15.59
N ASN A 52 45.96 -72.56 -16.02
CA ASN A 52 45.23 -73.02 -17.21
C ASN A 52 45.00 -74.55 -17.26
N ARG A 53 45.04 -75.24 -16.12
CA ARG A 53 44.71 -76.68 -16.03
C ARG A 53 43.21 -76.85 -15.97
N VAL A 54 42.69 -77.77 -16.78
CA VAL A 54 41.27 -78.11 -16.85
C VAL A 54 41.04 -79.45 -16.16
N TRP A 55 40.08 -79.50 -15.27
CA TRP A 55 39.64 -80.70 -14.55
C TRP A 55 38.30 -81.18 -15.10
N ASP A 56 38.17 -82.49 -15.29
CA ASP A 56 36.94 -83.18 -15.65
C ASP A 56 36.37 -83.86 -14.39
N TYR A 57 35.22 -83.39 -13.93
CA TYR A 57 34.52 -83.94 -12.76
C TYR A 57 33.82 -85.27 -13.04
N ALA A 58 33.44 -85.57 -14.29
CA ALA A 58 32.83 -86.83 -14.65
C ALA A 58 33.88 -87.93 -14.87
N GLY A 59 35.03 -87.57 -15.44
CA GLY A 59 36.16 -88.46 -15.70
C GLY A 59 37.16 -88.60 -14.55
N ASP A 60 37.05 -87.77 -13.50
CA ASP A 60 37.96 -87.67 -12.35
C ASP A 60 39.44 -87.55 -12.75
N ASN A 61 39.74 -86.74 -13.78
CA ASN A 61 41.08 -86.55 -14.34
C ASN A 61 41.33 -85.14 -14.89
N TYR A 62 42.61 -84.81 -15.11
CA TYR A 62 43.02 -83.57 -15.79
C TYR A 62 42.98 -83.72 -17.32
N VAL A 63 42.42 -82.72 -18.01
CA VAL A 63 42.39 -82.66 -19.47
C VAL A 63 43.71 -82.09 -19.99
N HIS A 64 44.40 -82.85 -20.85
CA HIS A 64 45.61 -82.39 -21.54
C HIS A 64 45.27 -81.78 -22.91
N ARG A 65 45.84 -80.60 -23.20
CA ARG A 65 45.67 -79.91 -24.49
C ARG A 65 46.54 -80.57 -25.56
N LEU A 66 45.93 -81.38 -26.42
CA LEU A 66 46.54 -81.81 -27.68
C LEU A 66 46.31 -80.70 -28.72
N VAL A 67 47.33 -79.88 -29.01
CA VAL A 67 47.28 -78.94 -30.14
C VAL A 67 47.66 -79.72 -31.40
N GLN A 68 46.67 -80.15 -32.16
CA GLN A 68 46.88 -80.77 -33.47
C GLN A 68 47.02 -79.69 -34.54
N ASN A 69 48.13 -79.72 -35.28
CA ASN A 69 48.32 -78.93 -36.48
C ASN A 69 47.35 -79.44 -37.57
N LYS A 70 46.52 -78.56 -38.15
CA LYS A 70 45.42 -78.93 -39.07
C LYS A 70 45.86 -79.56 -40.40
N ALA A 71 47.16 -79.64 -40.68
CA ALA A 71 47.70 -80.29 -41.86
C ALA A 71 48.31 -81.68 -41.60
N ASP A 72 48.86 -81.96 -40.41
CA ASP A 72 49.65 -83.20 -40.17
C ASP A 72 49.67 -83.75 -38.72
N GLY A 73 48.90 -83.18 -37.78
CA GLY A 73 48.71 -83.76 -36.44
C GLY A 73 49.95 -83.89 -35.53
N LYS A 74 51.15 -83.46 -35.97
CA LYS A 74 52.41 -83.53 -35.23
C LYS A 74 52.66 -82.24 -34.39
N PRO A 75 53.05 -82.33 -33.12
CA PRO A 75 53.38 -81.15 -32.31
C PRO A 75 54.70 -80.54 -32.79
N VAL A 76 54.71 -79.22 -33.06
CA VAL A 76 55.88 -78.44 -33.48
C VAL A 76 56.00 -77.20 -32.60
N GLU A 77 57.19 -76.98 -32.05
CA GLU A 77 57.58 -75.82 -31.25
C GLU A 77 58.18 -74.76 -32.18
N LEU A 78 57.67 -73.51 -32.12
CA LEU A 78 58.10 -72.41 -32.97
C LEU A 78 59.17 -71.58 -32.26
N GLU A 79 60.35 -71.47 -32.88
CA GLU A 79 61.48 -70.67 -32.40
C GLU A 79 61.43 -69.24 -32.98
N PRO A 80 61.90 -68.19 -32.25
CA PRO A 80 61.43 -66.83 -32.49
C PRO A 80 62.44 -65.97 -33.32
N ARG A 81 62.02 -65.46 -34.49
CA ARG A 81 62.86 -64.78 -35.51
C ARG A 81 62.78 -63.23 -35.46
N TRP A 82 63.18 -62.61 -34.34
CA TRP A 82 62.88 -61.18 -34.06
C TRP A 82 63.96 -60.15 -34.46
N ILE A 83 65.19 -60.56 -34.80
CA ILE A 83 66.35 -59.63 -34.81
C ILE A 83 66.51 -58.85 -36.13
N GLU A 84 66.08 -59.36 -37.29
CA GLU A 84 66.28 -58.67 -38.59
C GLU A 84 65.28 -57.52 -38.88
N ASN A 85 64.28 -57.32 -38.03
CA ASN A 85 63.23 -56.30 -38.23
C ASN A 85 63.36 -55.09 -37.30
N GLU A 86 64.39 -55.02 -36.47
CA GLU A 86 64.50 -54.07 -35.35
C GLU A 86 64.54 -52.60 -35.81
N GLU A 87 65.38 -52.23 -36.79
CA GLU A 87 65.46 -50.84 -37.30
C GLU A 87 64.16 -50.35 -37.96
N LYS A 88 63.45 -51.24 -38.68
CA LYS A 88 62.15 -50.92 -39.27
C LYS A 88 61.07 -50.80 -38.20
N MET A 89 61.15 -51.63 -37.15
CA MET A 89 60.27 -51.54 -35.99
C MET A 89 60.51 -50.24 -35.22
N ASP A 90 61.76 -49.82 -35.03
CA ASP A 90 62.11 -48.57 -34.36
C ASP A 90 61.67 -47.34 -35.18
N SER A 91 61.87 -47.36 -36.51
CA SER A 91 61.36 -46.33 -37.40
C SER A 91 59.83 -46.23 -37.34
N MET A 92 59.13 -47.37 -37.35
CA MET A 92 57.67 -47.40 -37.23
C MET A 92 57.18 -46.94 -35.86
N GLN A 93 57.90 -47.28 -34.78
CA GLN A 93 57.62 -46.81 -33.43
C GLN A 93 57.81 -45.29 -33.31
N LEU A 94 58.84 -44.73 -33.95
CA LEU A 94 59.10 -43.30 -33.94
C LEU A 94 57.99 -42.51 -34.67
N GLU A 95 57.59 -42.98 -35.86
CA GLU A 95 56.47 -42.39 -36.61
C GLU A 95 55.15 -42.48 -35.83
N TYR A 96 54.90 -43.63 -35.19
CA TYR A 96 53.73 -43.79 -34.32
C TYR A 96 53.78 -42.82 -33.13
N THR A 97 54.94 -42.67 -32.50
CA THR A 97 55.14 -41.74 -31.38
C THR A 97 54.93 -40.29 -31.81
N TYR A 98 55.44 -39.91 -32.99
CA TYR A 98 55.24 -38.58 -33.56
C TYR A 98 53.77 -38.31 -33.86
N LEU A 99 53.08 -39.25 -34.52
CA LEU A 99 51.65 -39.15 -34.81
C LEU A 99 50.82 -39.04 -33.52
N LEU A 100 51.10 -39.88 -32.52
CA LEU A 100 50.41 -39.85 -31.23
C LEU A 100 50.65 -38.51 -30.51
N THR A 101 51.90 -38.05 -30.47
CA THR A 101 52.24 -36.75 -29.85
C THR A 101 51.54 -35.60 -30.56
N SER A 102 51.54 -35.61 -31.89
CA SER A 102 50.83 -34.61 -32.70
C SER A 102 49.32 -34.61 -32.45
N GLN A 103 48.70 -35.78 -32.34
CA GLN A 103 47.26 -35.89 -32.02
C GLN A 103 46.95 -35.43 -30.60
N LEU A 104 47.76 -35.80 -29.60
CA LEU A 104 47.59 -35.36 -28.22
C LEU A 104 47.76 -33.85 -28.07
N GLU A 105 48.73 -33.26 -28.79
CA GLU A 105 48.95 -31.81 -28.80
C GLU A 105 47.75 -31.08 -29.45
N ALA A 106 47.23 -31.58 -30.57
CA ALA A 106 46.03 -31.04 -31.20
C ALA A 106 44.80 -31.15 -30.29
N GLN A 107 44.65 -32.26 -29.57
CA GLN A 107 43.57 -32.45 -28.60
C GLN A 107 43.72 -31.51 -27.40
N ARG A 108 44.95 -31.31 -26.89
CA ARG A 108 45.25 -30.36 -25.82
C ARG A 108 44.85 -28.96 -26.23
N HIS A 109 45.34 -28.48 -27.36
CA HIS A 109 44.99 -27.15 -27.87
C HIS A 109 43.48 -26.98 -28.09
N TYR A 110 42.79 -27.99 -28.62
CA TYR A 110 41.34 -27.93 -28.80
C TYR A 110 40.60 -27.72 -27.47
N PHE A 111 40.97 -28.46 -26.42
CA PHE A 111 40.31 -28.33 -25.12
C PHE A 111 40.75 -27.07 -24.37
N GLU A 112 42.01 -26.66 -24.45
CA GLU A 112 42.50 -25.39 -23.92
C GLU A 112 41.72 -24.22 -24.52
N ASP A 113 41.65 -24.15 -25.85
CA ASP A 113 40.87 -23.13 -26.57
C ASP A 113 39.39 -23.14 -26.15
N ARG A 114 38.81 -24.34 -26.04
CA ARG A 114 37.40 -24.49 -25.65
C ARG A 114 37.18 -23.99 -24.22
N ILE A 115 38.07 -24.33 -23.30
CA ILE A 115 38.04 -23.86 -21.90
C ILE A 115 38.18 -22.33 -21.88
N THR A 116 39.18 -21.76 -22.54
CA THR A 116 39.39 -20.31 -22.58
C THR A 116 38.18 -19.57 -23.16
N ARG A 117 37.53 -20.10 -24.21
CA ARG A 117 36.30 -19.51 -24.76
C ARG A 117 35.16 -19.54 -23.74
N PHE A 118 34.96 -20.67 -23.06
CA PHE A 118 33.93 -20.77 -22.01
C PHE A 118 34.22 -19.84 -20.83
N GLU A 119 35.46 -19.78 -20.35
CA GLU A 119 35.88 -18.86 -19.28
C GLU A 119 35.68 -17.41 -19.67
N THR A 120 36.07 -17.03 -20.89
CA THR A 120 35.90 -15.66 -21.39
C THR A 120 34.42 -15.28 -21.47
N GLU A 121 33.57 -16.18 -21.95
CA GLU A 121 32.13 -15.93 -22.04
C GLU A 121 31.49 -15.84 -20.65
N ALA A 122 31.86 -16.74 -19.74
CA ALA A 122 31.39 -16.70 -18.34
C ALA A 122 31.82 -15.40 -17.64
N LEU A 123 33.06 -14.94 -17.86
CA LEU A 123 33.56 -13.66 -17.31
C LEU A 123 32.81 -12.46 -17.89
N LYS A 124 32.51 -12.45 -19.19
CA LYS A 124 31.70 -11.39 -19.81
C LYS A 124 30.29 -11.33 -19.21
N GLN A 125 29.64 -12.49 -19.08
CA GLN A 125 28.31 -12.57 -18.46
C GLN A 125 28.34 -12.13 -17.00
N LEU A 126 29.38 -12.51 -16.25
CA LEU A 126 29.56 -12.08 -14.88
C LEU A 126 29.67 -10.56 -14.78
N GLU A 127 30.50 -9.92 -15.62
CA GLU A 127 30.68 -8.47 -15.59
C GLU A 127 29.43 -7.72 -16.05
N GLU A 128 28.72 -8.22 -17.06
CA GLU A 128 27.45 -7.64 -17.49
C GLU A 128 26.39 -7.72 -16.38
N MET A 129 26.26 -8.87 -15.70
CA MET A 129 25.33 -9.04 -14.60
C MET A 129 25.71 -8.18 -13.38
N LYS A 130 27.01 -8.04 -13.11
CA LYS A 130 27.53 -7.19 -12.04
C LYS A 130 27.23 -5.72 -12.30
N GLU A 131 27.42 -5.22 -13.52
CA GLU A 131 27.12 -3.83 -13.86
C GLU A 131 25.60 -3.55 -13.83
N LYS A 132 24.78 -4.47 -14.35
CA LYS A 132 23.31 -4.40 -14.22
C LYS A 132 22.87 -4.37 -12.76
N THR A 133 23.46 -5.21 -11.92
CA THR A 133 23.15 -5.26 -10.49
C THR A 133 23.55 -3.96 -9.79
N LYS A 134 24.72 -3.42 -10.12
CA LYS A 134 25.20 -2.14 -9.58
C LYS A 134 24.26 -0.98 -9.96
N HIS A 135 23.88 -0.89 -11.24
CA HIS A 135 22.91 0.11 -11.70
C HIS A 135 21.58 0.01 -10.95
N ALA A 136 21.03 -1.20 -10.82
CA ALA A 136 19.78 -1.43 -10.11
C ALA A 136 19.88 -1.03 -8.61
N VAL A 137 21.01 -1.30 -7.96
CA VAL A 137 21.27 -0.90 -6.57
C VAL A 137 21.34 0.62 -6.43
N ASP A 138 22.01 1.31 -7.34
CA ASP A 138 22.13 2.77 -7.34
C ASP A 138 20.77 3.44 -7.59
N GLU A 139 19.98 2.94 -8.53
CA GLU A 139 18.61 3.41 -8.78
C GLU A 139 17.71 3.19 -7.56
N ARG A 140 17.78 2.00 -6.94
CA ARG A 140 17.04 1.70 -5.71
C ARG A 140 17.39 2.69 -4.60
N LYS A 141 18.67 2.98 -4.41
CA LYS A 141 19.14 3.95 -3.40
C LYS A 141 18.60 5.35 -3.67
N GLN A 142 18.66 5.82 -4.93
CA GLN A 142 18.11 7.11 -5.30
C GLN A 142 16.59 7.20 -5.08
N LEU A 143 15.85 6.13 -5.39
CA LEU A 143 14.41 6.05 -5.17
C LEU A 143 14.08 6.04 -3.67
N GLU A 144 14.85 5.33 -2.86
CA GLU A 144 14.69 5.27 -1.40
C GLU A 144 14.94 6.65 -0.75
N GLU A 145 15.96 7.38 -1.19
CA GLU A 145 16.22 8.76 -0.76
C GLU A 145 15.07 9.71 -1.15
N LYS A 146 14.58 9.62 -2.39
CA LYS A 146 13.42 10.41 -2.86
C LYS A 146 12.16 10.08 -2.06
N LEU A 147 11.89 8.80 -1.80
CA LEU A 147 10.74 8.34 -1.02
C LEU A 147 10.81 8.88 0.42
N ASN A 148 11.99 8.81 1.05
CA ASN A 148 12.18 9.34 2.40
C ASN A 148 11.98 10.86 2.47
N ARG A 149 12.45 11.61 1.47
CA ARG A 149 12.21 13.06 1.39
C ARG A 149 10.73 13.38 1.27
N VAL A 150 10.04 12.78 0.30
CA VAL A 150 8.61 13.00 0.07
C VAL A 150 7.77 12.57 1.28
N THR A 151 8.16 11.49 1.96
CA THR A 151 7.47 11.03 3.17
C THR A 151 7.59 12.04 4.32
N LYS A 152 8.78 12.61 4.54
CA LYS A 152 8.98 13.66 5.55
C LYS A 152 8.19 14.93 5.21
N GLU A 153 8.21 15.36 3.94
CA GLU A 153 7.44 16.52 3.47
C GLU A 153 5.94 16.30 3.65
N LYS A 154 5.43 15.13 3.26
CA LYS A 154 4.03 14.73 3.47
C LYS A 154 3.63 14.82 4.94
N GLN A 155 4.41 14.23 5.85
CA GLN A 155 4.12 14.29 7.28
C GLN A 155 4.12 15.73 7.82
N ALA A 156 5.03 16.59 7.35
CA ALA A 156 5.05 17.99 7.73
C ALA A 156 3.80 18.74 7.24
N GLN A 157 3.37 18.50 6.00
CA GLN A 157 2.16 19.11 5.45
C GLN A 157 0.89 18.58 6.14
N GLU A 158 0.81 17.29 6.44
CA GLU A 158 -0.31 16.70 7.19
C GLU A 158 -0.46 17.33 8.59
N LYS A 159 0.65 17.55 9.30
CA LYS A 159 0.64 18.28 10.59
C LYS A 159 0.13 19.71 10.41
N LYS A 160 0.58 20.42 9.37
CA LYS A 160 0.16 21.79 9.08
C LYS A 160 -1.33 21.87 8.72
N ILE A 161 -1.83 20.93 7.91
CA ILE A 161 -3.24 20.82 7.54
C ILE A 161 -4.09 20.56 8.79
N SER A 162 -3.68 19.63 9.66
CA SER A 162 -4.37 19.35 10.91
C SER A 162 -4.45 20.59 11.83
N GLN A 163 -3.35 21.32 11.99
CA GLN A 163 -3.32 22.56 12.77
C GLN A 163 -4.23 23.66 12.18
N LEU A 164 -4.19 23.85 10.86
CA LEU A 164 -5.02 24.85 10.18
C LEU A 164 -6.50 24.46 10.24
N SER A 165 -6.83 23.18 10.10
CA SER A 165 -8.20 22.68 10.24
C SER A 165 -8.74 22.92 11.65
N ALA A 166 -7.94 22.65 12.69
CA ALA A 166 -8.33 22.93 14.07
C ALA A 166 -8.60 24.42 14.31
N LYS A 167 -7.73 25.30 13.79
CA LYS A 167 -7.93 26.77 13.87
C LYS A 167 -9.18 27.21 13.10
N LEU A 168 -9.40 26.68 11.91
CA LEU A 168 -10.57 26.99 11.09
C LEU A 168 -11.86 26.60 11.83
N ASN A 169 -11.91 25.41 12.41
CA ASN A 169 -13.08 24.93 13.15
C ASN A 169 -13.35 25.79 14.39
N LYS A 170 -12.30 26.18 15.13
CA LYS A 170 -12.41 27.09 16.27
C LYS A 170 -12.98 28.45 15.87
N LEU A 171 -12.37 29.10 14.87
CA LEU A 171 -12.85 30.39 14.36
C LEU A 171 -14.27 30.31 13.79
N THR A 172 -14.63 29.18 13.16
CA THR A 172 -15.98 28.96 12.65
C THR A 172 -17.01 28.86 13.78
N SER A 173 -16.66 28.21 14.90
CA SER A 173 -17.51 28.17 16.09
C SER A 173 -17.64 29.55 16.72
N GLU A 174 -16.54 30.26 16.95
CA GLU A 174 -16.53 31.61 17.52
C GLU A 174 -17.37 32.59 16.69
N LEU A 175 -17.21 32.56 15.36
CA LEU A 175 -18.02 33.38 14.45
C LEU A 175 -19.51 33.04 14.52
N LYS A 176 -19.86 31.76 14.71
CA LYS A 176 -21.25 31.32 14.85
C LYS A 176 -21.83 31.85 16.16
N ASP A 177 -21.10 31.73 17.25
CA ASP A 177 -21.51 32.18 18.58
C ASP A 177 -21.66 33.72 18.61
N GLU A 178 -20.72 34.46 18.02
CA GLU A 178 -20.83 35.92 17.88
C GLU A 178 -22.04 36.35 17.04
N LYS A 179 -22.33 35.64 15.94
CA LYS A 179 -23.50 35.92 15.10
C LYS A 179 -24.80 35.70 15.87
N GLU A 180 -24.91 34.62 16.63
CA GLU A 180 -26.11 34.35 17.43
C GLU A 180 -26.24 35.38 18.58
N MET A 181 -25.13 35.72 19.25
CA MET A 181 -25.10 36.78 20.27
C MET A 181 -25.55 38.13 19.69
N ASN A 182 -25.01 38.55 18.55
CA ASN A 182 -25.37 39.81 17.90
C ASN A 182 -26.86 39.85 17.53
N LYS A 183 -27.39 38.73 17.02
CA LYS A 183 -28.81 38.57 16.69
C LYS A 183 -29.70 38.72 17.93
N CYS A 184 -29.38 38.04 19.03
CA CYS A 184 -30.11 38.17 20.29
C CYS A 184 -30.06 39.60 20.86
N LEU A 185 -28.88 40.23 20.86
CA LEU A 185 -28.73 41.61 21.32
C LEU A 185 -29.54 42.61 20.48
N ARG A 186 -29.56 42.45 19.15
CA ARG A 186 -30.39 43.29 18.26
C ARG A 186 -31.88 43.10 18.51
N GLN A 187 -32.33 41.87 18.72
CA GLN A 187 -33.73 41.59 19.07
C GLN A 187 -34.10 42.25 20.41
N ASN A 188 -33.23 42.10 21.42
CA ASN A 188 -33.43 42.70 22.74
C ASN A 188 -33.44 44.24 22.66
N GLN A 189 -32.50 44.83 21.91
CA GLN A 189 -32.47 46.27 21.65
C GLN A 189 -33.78 46.76 21.03
N GLY A 190 -34.31 46.05 20.02
CA GLY A 190 -35.59 46.39 19.40
C GLY A 190 -36.78 46.32 20.38
N LEU A 191 -36.83 45.29 21.22
CA LEU A 191 -37.85 45.15 22.26
C LEU A 191 -37.78 46.30 23.28
N TRP A 192 -36.58 46.69 23.72
CA TRP A 192 -36.42 47.82 24.64
C TRP A 192 -36.76 49.15 24.00
N GLN A 193 -36.40 49.37 22.74
CA GLN A 193 -36.82 50.57 22.00
C GLN A 193 -38.35 50.66 21.90
N GLN A 194 -39.03 49.52 21.65
CA GLN A 194 -40.49 49.48 21.61
C GLN A 194 -41.11 49.78 22.98
N LYS A 195 -40.60 49.15 24.05
CA LYS A 195 -41.06 49.41 25.44
C LYS A 195 -40.84 50.85 25.84
N LEU A 196 -39.68 51.41 25.53
CA LEU A 196 -39.35 52.81 25.80
C LEU A 196 -40.33 53.73 25.07
N SER A 197 -40.58 53.49 23.78
CA SER A 197 -41.54 54.27 23.00
C SER A 197 -42.97 54.21 23.55
N ILE A 198 -43.43 53.04 24.00
CA ILE A 198 -44.75 52.90 24.65
C ILE A 198 -44.78 53.67 25.97
N SER A 199 -43.75 53.51 26.81
CA SER A 199 -43.66 54.21 28.10
C SER A 199 -43.57 55.73 27.94
N GLU A 200 -42.82 56.23 26.95
CA GLU A 200 -42.72 57.65 26.63
C GLU A 200 -44.07 58.22 26.17
N LYS A 201 -44.82 57.50 25.32
CA LYS A 201 -46.17 57.90 24.91
C LYS A 201 -47.13 57.92 26.10
N ALA A 202 -47.14 56.87 26.93
CA ALA A 202 -47.99 56.82 28.12
C ALA A 202 -47.67 57.96 29.11
N LEU A 203 -46.38 58.25 29.34
CA LEU A 203 -45.95 59.38 30.17
C LEU A 203 -46.40 60.72 29.58
N LYS A 204 -46.35 60.87 28.26
CA LYS A 204 -46.84 62.08 27.57
C LYS A 204 -48.36 62.22 27.72
N GLU A 205 -49.13 61.17 27.52
CA GLU A 205 -50.59 61.19 27.69
C GLU A 205 -50.99 61.55 29.13
N ILE A 206 -50.31 60.97 30.13
CA ILE A 206 -50.54 61.32 31.54
C ILE A 206 -50.18 62.79 31.81
N ARG A 207 -49.06 63.27 31.25
CA ARG A 207 -48.64 64.67 31.38
C ARG A 207 -49.70 65.60 30.78
N ASP A 208 -50.09 65.36 29.53
CA ASP A 208 -51.06 66.19 28.81
C ASP A 208 -52.42 66.19 29.53
N ALA A 209 -52.83 65.07 30.13
CA ALA A 209 -54.04 64.99 30.95
C ALA A 209 -53.93 65.81 32.25
N LYS A 210 -52.79 65.75 32.93
CA LYS A 210 -52.54 66.53 34.15
C LYS A 210 -52.42 68.02 33.87
N ASP A 211 -51.82 68.40 32.74
CA ASP A 211 -51.75 69.80 32.31
C ASP A 211 -53.14 70.36 32.01
N LYS A 212 -54.04 69.57 31.41
CA LYS A 212 -55.46 69.95 31.24
C LYS A 212 -56.18 70.12 32.57
N GLU A 213 -56.02 69.18 33.50
CA GLU A 213 -56.62 69.26 34.84
C GLU A 213 -56.11 70.50 35.58
N ILE A 214 -54.81 70.81 35.47
CA ILE A 214 -54.22 72.03 36.03
C ILE A 214 -54.83 73.28 35.38
N LEU A 215 -54.99 73.32 34.06
CA LEU A 215 -55.62 74.44 33.36
C LEU A 215 -57.07 74.64 33.77
N GLU A 216 -57.87 73.57 33.83
CA GLU A 216 -59.26 73.62 34.29
C GLU A 216 -59.34 74.11 35.74
N LEU A 217 -58.49 73.60 36.64
CA LEU A 217 -58.42 74.07 38.02
C LEU A 217 -57.95 75.53 38.12
N GLN A 218 -57.02 75.95 37.27
CA GLN A 218 -56.57 77.35 37.20
C GLN A 218 -57.70 78.27 36.70
N GLU A 219 -58.49 77.85 35.72
CA GLU A 219 -59.66 78.58 35.25
C GLU A 219 -60.74 78.65 36.32
N GLN A 220 -61.04 77.54 37.02
CA GLN A 220 -61.97 77.54 38.15
C GLN A 220 -61.52 78.50 39.27
N VAL A 221 -60.23 78.51 39.62
CA VAL A 221 -59.69 79.46 40.60
C VAL A 221 -59.80 80.90 40.09
N ARG A 222 -59.55 81.13 38.79
CA ARG A 222 -59.70 82.45 38.16
C ARG A 222 -61.15 82.93 38.18
N ASP A 223 -62.11 82.06 37.89
CA ASP A 223 -63.54 82.34 37.92
C ASP A 223 -64.02 82.60 39.35
N LEU A 224 -63.54 81.83 40.33
CA LEU A 224 -63.81 82.08 41.75
C LEU A 224 -63.26 83.45 42.17
N MET A 225 -62.02 83.78 41.81
CA MET A 225 -61.43 85.10 42.07
C MET A 225 -62.25 86.22 41.40
N PHE A 226 -62.69 86.05 40.15
CA PHE A 226 -63.53 87.02 39.46
C PHE A 226 -64.89 87.19 40.14
N TYR A 227 -65.53 86.10 40.59
CA TYR A 227 -66.76 86.15 41.36
C TYR A 227 -66.57 86.91 42.68
N PHE A 228 -65.48 86.66 43.40
CA PHE A 228 -65.16 87.41 44.63
C PHE A 228 -64.89 88.89 44.35
N ASP A 229 -64.10 89.23 43.34
CA ASP A 229 -63.84 90.62 42.93
C ASP A 229 -65.13 91.34 42.48
N ALA A 230 -66.00 90.66 41.74
CA ALA A 230 -67.29 91.20 41.31
C ALA A 230 -68.23 91.42 42.50
N LYS A 231 -68.27 90.48 43.45
CA LYS A 231 -69.02 90.60 44.70
C LYS A 231 -68.52 91.75 45.56
N ASP A 232 -67.21 91.87 45.74
CA ASP A 232 -66.60 92.96 46.53
C ASP A 232 -66.87 94.32 45.87
N LYS A 233 -66.75 94.42 44.53
CA LYS A 233 -67.12 95.66 43.80
C LYS A 233 -68.60 95.98 43.86
N LEU A 234 -69.50 94.99 43.78
CA LEU A 234 -70.95 95.18 43.94
C LEU A 234 -71.32 95.62 45.37
N GLN A 235 -70.55 95.21 46.36
CA GLN A 235 -70.72 95.61 47.76
C GLN A 235 -70.28 97.07 48.00
N ASP A 236 -69.38 97.60 47.18
CA ASP A 236 -68.86 98.98 47.24
C ASP A 236 -69.67 100.02 46.42
N VAL A 237 -70.71 99.63 45.66
CA VAL A 237 -71.57 100.58 44.90
C VAL A 237 -72.86 100.92 45.69
N PRO A 238 -73.12 102.20 46.04
CA PRO A 238 -74.32 102.58 46.79
C PRO A 238 -75.50 102.87 45.86
N ASN A 239 -76.25 101.83 45.44
CA ASN A 239 -77.69 101.81 45.05
C ASN A 239 -78.00 100.70 44.02
N VAL A 240 -77.91 99.42 44.39
CA VAL A 240 -78.59 98.36 43.62
C VAL A 240 -79.26 97.39 44.60
N SER A 241 -80.58 97.26 44.48
CA SER A 241 -81.43 96.36 45.29
C SER A 241 -81.33 94.92 44.77
N SER A 242 -81.35 93.94 45.68
CA SER A 242 -81.30 92.48 45.42
C SER A 242 -82.29 91.93 44.38
N GLN A 243 -83.25 92.71 43.89
CA GLN A 243 -84.32 92.25 42.99
C GLN A 243 -83.97 92.29 41.48
N GLU A 244 -82.98 93.08 41.03
CA GLU A 244 -82.65 93.19 39.59
C GLU A 244 -81.66 92.12 39.09
N ILE A 245 -81.01 91.39 40.01
CA ILE A 245 -80.00 90.37 39.66
C ILE A 245 -80.64 89.03 39.28
N GLN A 246 -81.90 88.79 39.66
CA GLN A 246 -82.55 87.48 39.50
C GLN A 246 -83.13 87.25 38.08
N GLU A 247 -83.21 88.27 37.23
CA GLU A 247 -83.80 88.20 35.88
C GLU A 247 -82.78 88.40 34.73
N GLY A 248 -81.48 88.43 35.03
CA GLY A 248 -80.42 88.59 34.03
C GLY A 248 -80.20 87.35 33.15
N GLN A 249 -80.87 87.29 32.00
CA GLN A 249 -80.66 86.26 30.98
C GLN A 249 -79.33 86.48 30.25
N ILE A 250 -78.35 85.61 30.49
CA ILE A 250 -77.06 85.59 29.76
C ILE A 250 -77.27 84.83 28.44
N VAL A 251 -77.31 85.56 27.32
CA VAL A 251 -77.31 84.99 25.97
C VAL A 251 -75.86 84.83 25.50
N ILE A 252 -75.39 83.59 25.40
CA ILE A 252 -74.08 83.25 24.84
C ILE A 252 -74.24 83.19 23.31
N GLY A 253 -73.65 84.16 22.60
CA GLY A 253 -73.54 84.12 21.14
C GLY A 253 -72.50 83.10 20.67
N GLU A 254 -72.88 82.27 19.71
CA GLU A 254 -72.00 81.29 19.04
C GLU A 254 -70.84 81.99 18.32
N ALA A 255 -69.61 81.55 18.62
CA ALA A 255 -68.44 81.85 17.81
C ALA A 255 -68.14 80.66 16.89
N SER A 256 -68.46 80.85 15.61
CA SER A 256 -68.03 80.05 14.47
C SER A 256 -66.50 80.06 14.31
N GLY A 257 -65.90 78.90 14.10
CA GLY A 257 -64.45 78.76 13.85
C GLY A 257 -64.11 77.45 13.12
N THR A 258 -64.07 77.55 11.80
CA THR A 258 -63.61 76.60 10.77
C THR A 258 -62.24 75.95 11.01
N SER A 259 -62.05 74.72 10.51
CA SER A 259 -61.06 74.38 9.45
C SER A 259 -60.63 72.92 9.53
N THR A 260 -61.08 72.13 8.56
CA THR A 260 -60.50 70.85 8.15
C THR A 260 -59.26 71.11 7.28
N GLU A 261 -58.09 70.58 7.67
CA GLU A 261 -56.94 70.46 6.79
C GLU A 261 -56.50 69.01 6.65
N ALA A 262 -56.65 68.50 5.43
CA ALA A 262 -56.07 67.26 4.96
C ALA A 262 -54.58 67.48 4.65
N THR A 263 -53.72 66.58 5.12
CA THR A 263 -52.32 66.52 4.64
C THR A 263 -52.05 65.17 4.00
N LYS A 264 -51.83 65.22 2.68
CA LYS A 264 -51.21 64.17 1.88
C LYS A 264 -49.75 64.00 2.31
N THR A 265 -49.33 62.77 2.58
CA THR A 265 -47.94 62.33 2.36
C THR A 265 -47.91 60.85 2.01
N LEU A 266 -48.03 60.55 0.72
CA LEU A 266 -47.63 59.28 0.12
C LEU A 266 -46.38 59.57 -0.72
N VAL A 267 -45.20 59.28 -0.18
CA VAL A 267 -44.10 58.60 -0.89
C VAL A 267 -43.22 57.97 0.18
N ASN A 268 -43.23 56.64 0.31
CA ASN A 268 -42.08 55.93 0.82
C ASN A 268 -41.87 54.68 -0.04
N SER A 269 -40.84 54.77 -0.88
CA SER A 269 -40.35 53.77 -1.80
C SER A 269 -39.78 52.56 -1.06
N SER A 270 -40.50 51.44 -1.13
CA SER A 270 -40.04 50.11 -0.73
C SER A 270 -39.33 49.42 -1.90
N ASN A 271 -38.00 49.58 -1.96
CA ASN A 271 -37.16 48.69 -2.77
C ASN A 271 -36.94 47.37 -2.00
N TYR A 272 -37.74 46.36 -2.33
CA TYR A 272 -37.41 44.96 -2.04
C TYR A 272 -36.30 44.51 -2.99
N ARG A 273 -35.10 44.28 -2.46
CA ARG A 273 -34.04 43.54 -3.14
C ARG A 273 -33.95 42.14 -2.52
N THR A 274 -34.72 41.22 -3.07
CA THR A 274 -34.53 39.77 -2.89
C THR A 274 -33.16 39.37 -3.44
N SER A 275 -32.26 38.91 -2.58
CA SER A 275 -31.04 38.23 -3.02
C SER A 275 -31.21 36.72 -2.83
N LYS A 276 -31.08 36.02 -3.97
CA LYS A 276 -31.25 34.58 -4.15
C LYS A 276 -30.25 33.79 -3.31
N GLN A 277 -30.76 32.80 -2.61
CA GLN A 277 -30.03 31.72 -1.98
C GLN A 277 -29.48 30.79 -3.08
N LYS A 278 -28.16 30.85 -3.34
CA LYS A 278 -27.47 29.86 -4.17
C LYS A 278 -27.08 28.67 -3.28
N TYR A 279 -27.74 27.55 -3.51
CA TYR A 279 -27.24 26.23 -3.10
C TYR A 279 -25.94 25.94 -3.86
N MET A 280 -24.89 25.52 -3.14
CA MET A 280 -23.74 24.84 -3.72
C MET A 280 -23.89 23.33 -3.47
N PRO A 281 -23.71 22.46 -4.48
CA PRO A 281 -23.75 21.02 -4.26
C PRO A 281 -22.44 20.53 -3.63
N ARG A 282 -22.58 19.61 -2.67
CA ARG A 282 -21.48 18.80 -2.13
C ARG A 282 -20.85 17.97 -3.25
N ALA A 283 -19.54 18.03 -3.38
CA ALA A 283 -18.77 17.11 -4.20
C ALA A 283 -18.49 15.83 -3.39
N ASP A 284 -19.23 14.78 -3.67
CA ASP A 284 -18.90 13.42 -3.20
C ASP A 284 -17.80 12.85 -4.11
N PHE A 285 -16.60 12.68 -3.54
CA PHE A 285 -15.47 12.04 -4.20
C PHE A 285 -15.64 10.51 -4.07
N ILE A 286 -16.15 9.86 -5.12
CA ILE A 286 -16.16 8.41 -5.23
C ILE A 286 -14.78 7.94 -5.69
N LEU A 287 -14.04 7.26 -4.81
CA LEU A 287 -12.86 6.47 -5.16
C LEU A 287 -13.30 5.29 -6.05
N LYS A 288 -13.05 5.36 -7.36
CA LYS A 288 -13.01 4.15 -8.20
C LYS A 288 -11.61 3.56 -8.11
N GLN A 289 -11.49 2.45 -7.37
CA GLN A 289 -10.39 1.51 -7.53
C GLN A 289 -10.46 0.92 -8.93
N GLN A 290 -9.37 1.07 -9.68
CA GLN A 290 -9.18 0.38 -10.95
C GLN A 290 -8.04 -0.61 -10.72
N ILE A 291 -8.42 -1.87 -10.56
CA ILE A 291 -7.53 -3.03 -10.52
C ILE A 291 -7.26 -3.41 -11.98
N PRO A 292 -6.01 -3.45 -12.45
CA PRO A 292 -5.68 -4.14 -13.70
C PRO A 292 -5.49 -5.62 -13.39
N THR A 293 -6.35 -6.45 -13.96
CA THR A 293 -6.11 -7.88 -14.14
C THR A 293 -5.35 -8.11 -15.44
N PHE A 294 -4.24 -8.85 -15.32
CA PHE A 294 -3.31 -9.39 -16.32
C PHE A 294 -2.32 -8.42 -16.98
#